data_AF-A0A7V4YRH0-F1
#
_entry.id   AF-A0A7V4YRH0-F1
#
_cell.length_a   1.000
_cell.length_b   1.000
_cell.length_c   1.000
_cell.angle_alpha   90.00
_cell.angle_beta   90.00
_cell.angle_gamma   90.00
#
_symmetry.space_group_name_H-M   'P 1'
#
loop_
_entity.id
_entity.type
_entity.pdbx_description
1 polymer ?
#
loop_
_entity_poly.entity_id
_entity_poly.type
_entity_poly.pdbx_seq_one_letter_code
_entity_poly.pdbx_strand_id
1 'polypeptide(L)'
;MKTIAFLLFIIFTLKEGDFVKWGYIVRDSDGKQVDLPLILMEKKCVLLNFYSTGCSECKKEIPFLNEIYKRYKEKGLEVLMVAVGEDEGSAEKIKKKLE
;
A
#
# COMPACT_ATOMS: atom_id res chain seq x y z
N MET A 1 -9.92 -11.41 -39.79
CA MET A 1 -10.65 -12.10 -38.69
C MET A 1 -9.77 -12.67 -37.59
N LYS A 2 -8.52 -13.11 -37.87
CA LYS A 2 -7.62 -13.68 -36.84
C LYS A 2 -7.05 -12.64 -35.86
N THR A 3 -6.83 -11.39 -36.30
CA THR A 3 -6.23 -10.32 -35.47
C THR A 3 -7.18 -9.75 -34.40
N ILE A 4 -8.48 -9.69 -34.71
CA ILE A 4 -9.51 -9.23 -33.76
C ILE A 4 -9.72 -10.27 -32.65
N ALA A 5 -9.68 -11.57 -32.99
CA ALA A 5 -9.72 -12.65 -32.01
C ALA A 5 -8.50 -12.64 -31.08
N PHE A 6 -7.32 -12.28 -31.59
CA PHE A 6 -6.09 -12.20 -30.79
C PHE A 6 -6.09 -10.99 -29.84
N LEU A 7 -6.64 -9.85 -30.26
CA LEU A 7 -6.83 -8.67 -29.41
C LEU A 7 -7.89 -8.91 -28.32
N LEU A 8 -8.99 -9.59 -28.65
CA LEU A 8 -10.00 -10.00 -27.66
C LEU A 8 -9.44 -11.03 -26.67
N PHE A 9 -8.58 -11.94 -27.13
CA PHE A 9 -7.91 -12.91 -26.27
C PHE A 9 -6.93 -12.23 -25.30
N ILE A 10 -6.19 -11.21 -25.75
CA ILE A 10 -5.29 -10.41 -24.91
C ILE A 10 -6.06 -9.63 -23.83
N ILE A 11 -7.21 -9.04 -24.16
CA ILE A 11 -8.09 -8.37 -23.20
C ILE A 11 -8.66 -9.38 -22.18
N PHE A 12 -8.90 -10.63 -22.59
CA PHE A 12 -9.43 -11.69 -21.71
C PHE A 12 -8.35 -12.34 -20.80
N THR A 13 -7.06 -12.16 -21.10
CA THR A 13 -5.93 -12.69 -20.31
C THR A 13 -5.34 -11.73 -19.28
N LEU A 14 -5.89 -10.52 -19.11
CA LEU A 14 -5.68 -9.74 -17.89
C LEU A 14 -6.82 -10.07 -16.93
N LYS A 15 -6.62 -11.12 -16.14
CA LYS A 15 -7.50 -11.48 -15.05
C LYS A 15 -7.27 -10.45 -13.93
N GLU A 16 -8.00 -9.34 -13.97
CA GLU A 16 -8.11 -8.45 -12.81
C GLU A 16 -8.68 -9.25 -11.62
N GLY A 17 -7.97 -9.20 -10.50
CA GLY A 17 -8.38 -9.84 -9.26
C GLY A 17 -7.69 -11.19 -9.01
N ASP A 18 -6.40 -11.14 -8.65
CA ASP A 18 -5.91 -12.14 -7.72
C ASP A 18 -6.64 -11.94 -6.39
N PHE A 19 -7.33 -12.97 -5.93
CA PHE A 19 -7.95 -12.98 -4.61
C PHE A 19 -6.83 -12.98 -3.56
N VAL A 20 -6.46 -11.80 -3.07
CA VAL A 20 -5.62 -11.68 -1.87
C VAL A 20 -6.41 -12.34 -0.74
N LYS A 21 -5.82 -13.30 -0.02
CA LYS A 21 -6.47 -13.95 1.13
C LYS A 21 -6.92 -12.88 2.13
N TRP A 22 -8.24 -12.68 2.26
CA TRP A 22 -8.85 -11.68 3.14
C TRP A 22 -8.76 -12.16 4.59
N GLY A 23 -8.26 -11.30 5.49
CA GLY A 23 -8.11 -11.61 6.93
C GLY A 23 -6.81 -11.11 7.58
N TYR A 24 -6.19 -10.04 7.08
CA TYR A 24 -5.02 -9.44 7.73
C TYR A 24 -5.46 -8.33 8.68
N ILE A 25 -5.61 -8.67 9.96
CA ILE A 25 -5.66 -7.68 11.04
C ILE A 25 -4.20 -7.31 11.35
N VAL A 26 -3.87 -6.05 11.10
CA VAL A 26 -2.55 -5.49 11.41
C VAL A 26 -2.67 -4.56 12.61
N ARG A 27 -1.58 -4.35 13.34
CA ARG A 27 -1.51 -3.27 14.32
C ARG A 27 -0.90 -2.05 13.66
N ASP A 28 -1.54 -0.90 13.84
CA ASP A 28 -0.92 0.36 13.44
C ASP A 28 0.16 0.79 14.42
N SER A 29 0.79 1.93 14.13
CA SER A 29 1.85 2.49 14.97
C SER A 29 1.39 2.94 16.36
N ASP A 30 0.08 3.03 16.60
CA ASP A 30 -0.51 3.37 17.89
C ASP A 30 -0.98 2.10 18.65
N GLY A 31 -0.67 0.91 18.10
CA GLY A 31 -1.04 -0.38 18.66
C GLY A 31 -2.50 -0.78 18.43
N LYS A 32 -3.25 0.01 17.65
CA LYS A 32 -4.65 -0.27 17.36
C LYS A 32 -4.74 -1.35 16.29
N GLN A 33 -5.67 -2.28 16.48
CA GLN A 33 -6.00 -3.26 15.47
C GLN A 33 -6.74 -2.60 14.30
N VAL A 34 -6.25 -2.86 13.10
CA VAL A 34 -6.75 -2.32 11.85
C VAL A 34 -7.02 -3.48 10.91
N ASP A 35 -8.25 -3.53 10.41
CA ASP A 35 -8.62 -4.42 9.31
C ASP A 35 -8.12 -3.79 8.01
N LEU A 36 -6.98 -4.28 7.52
CA LEU A 36 -6.36 -3.77 6.30
C LEU A 36 -7.31 -3.89 5.09
N PRO A 37 -7.99 -5.04 4.87
CA PRO A 37 -8.97 -5.13 3.80
C PRO A 37 -10.10 -4.09 3.87
N LEU A 38 -10.59 -3.73 5.06
CA LEU A 38 -11.58 -2.66 5.20
C LEU A 38 -11.07 -1.32 4.65
N ILE A 39 -9.82 -0.95 4.96
CA ILE A 39 -9.22 0.28 4.42
C ILE A 39 -9.13 0.23 2.89
N LEU A 40 -8.74 -0.92 2.33
CA LEU A 40 -8.64 -1.09 0.88
C LEU A 40 -10.00 -0.95 0.17
N MET A 41 -11.11 -1.28 0.84
CA MET A 41 -12.46 -1.15 0.29
C MET A 41 -13.06 0.26 0.44
N GLU A 42 -12.78 0.95 1.55
CA GLU A 42 -13.33 2.28 1.81
C GLU A 42 -12.66 3.38 0.98
N LYS A 43 -11.42 3.16 0.57
CA LYS A 43 -10.62 4.17 -0.14
C LYS A 43 -10.70 3.98 -1.64
N LYS A 44 -10.77 5.10 -2.37
CA LYS A 44 -10.86 5.09 -3.83
C LYS A 44 -9.56 4.60 -4.49
N CYS A 45 -8.42 4.89 -3.86
CA CYS A 45 -7.11 4.44 -4.29
C CYS A 45 -6.22 4.26 -3.07
N VAL A 46 -5.51 3.15 -2.99
CA VAL A 46 -4.55 2.89 -1.92
C VAL A 46 -3.18 2.63 -2.52
N LEU A 47 -2.19 3.42 -2.10
CA LEU A 47 -0.79 3.17 -2.35
C LEU A 47 -0.22 2.41 -1.16
N LEU A 48 0.07 1.14 -1.35
CA LEU A 48 0.68 0.28 -0.35
C LEU A 48 2.21 0.27 -0.53
N ASN A 49 2.95 0.78 0.44
CA ASN A 49 4.40 0.83 0.43
C ASN A 49 4.97 -0.08 1.53
N PHE A 50 5.79 -1.05 1.15
CA PHE A 50 6.46 -1.96 2.09
C PHE A 50 7.87 -1.47 2.38
N TYR A 51 8.23 -1.31 3.65
CA TYR A 51 9.54 -0.80 4.06
C TYR A 51 10.14 -1.60 5.23
N SER A 52 11.43 -1.40 5.49
CA SER A 52 12.14 -1.89 6.67
C SER A 52 13.03 -0.79 7.25
N THR A 53 13.37 -0.88 8.53
CA THR A 53 14.07 0.18 9.25
C THR A 53 15.51 0.39 8.80
N GLY A 54 16.12 -0.67 8.26
CA GLY A 54 17.45 -0.68 7.64
C GLY A 54 17.50 -0.15 6.21
N CYS A 55 16.36 0.15 5.59
CA CYS A 55 16.30 0.60 4.19
C CYS A 55 16.66 2.10 4.08
N SER A 56 17.84 2.39 3.55
CA SER A 56 18.35 3.77 3.38
C SER A 56 17.62 4.51 2.27
N GLU A 57 17.29 3.79 1.21
CA GLU A 57 16.60 4.25 0.01
C GLU A 57 15.14 4.61 0.34
N CYS A 58 14.48 3.80 1.17
CA CYS A 58 13.12 4.07 1.63
C CYS A 58 13.00 5.43 2.34
N LYS A 59 14.03 5.86 3.09
CA LYS A 59 14.04 7.20 3.74
C LYS A 59 14.02 8.34 2.74
N LYS A 60 14.63 8.15 1.56
CA LYS A 60 14.63 9.14 0.48
C LYS A 60 13.28 9.20 -0.24
N GLU A 61 12.51 8.11 -0.24
CA GLU A 61 11.20 8.02 -0.91
C GLU A 61 10.08 8.66 -0.09
N ILE A 62 10.17 8.62 1.24
CA ILE A 62 9.10 9.09 2.13
C ILE A 62 8.71 10.57 1.92
N PRO A 63 9.64 11.53 1.73
CA PRO A 63 9.28 12.90 1.39
C PRO A 63 8.38 12.99 0.15
N PHE A 64 8.69 12.21 -0.89
CA PHE A 64 7.88 12.17 -2.11
C PHE A 64 6.51 11.52 -1.86
N LEU A 65 6.44 10.45 -1.07
CA LEU A 65 5.18 9.84 -0.66
C LEU A 65 4.29 10.83 0.12
N ASN A 66 4.89 11.64 1.00
CA ASN A 66 4.18 12.69 1.74
C ASN A 66 3.65 13.78 0.81
N GLU A 67 4.42 14.21 -0.20
CA GLU A 67 3.96 15.17 -1.20
C GLU A 67 2.81 14.63 -2.04
N ILE A 68 2.91 13.37 -2.48
CA ILE A 68 1.85 12.68 -3.23
C ILE A 68 0.60 12.58 -2.37
N TYR A 69 0.72 12.17 -1.11
CA TYR A 69 -0.41 12.09 -0.19
C TYR A 69 -1.08 13.46 -0.03
N LYS A 70 -0.31 14.52 0.28
CA LYS A 70 -0.85 15.89 0.39
C LYS A 70 -1.60 16.34 -0.86
N ARG A 71 -1.12 15.97 -2.06
CA ARG A 71 -1.73 16.37 -3.33
C ARG A 71 -3.00 15.59 -3.68
N TYR A 72 -3.11 14.33 -3.27
CA TYR A 72 -4.15 13.42 -3.75
C TYR A 72 -5.07 12.86 -2.66
N LYS A 73 -4.82 13.14 -1.37
CA LYS A 73 -5.68 12.69 -0.26
C LYS A 73 -7.14 13.08 -0.46
N GLU A 74 -7.40 14.34 -0.79
CA GLU A 74 -8.76 14.84 -1.05
C GLU A 74 -9.40 14.24 -2.31
N LYS A 75 -8.60 13.67 -3.20
CA LYS A 75 -9.05 12.95 -4.40
C LYS A 75 -9.29 11.46 -4.13
N GLY A 76 -9.13 11.02 -2.88
CA GLY A 76 -9.39 9.65 -2.42
C GLY A 76 -8.18 8.74 -2.39
N LEU A 77 -6.95 9.28 -2.45
CA LEU A 77 -5.74 8.51 -2.21
C LEU A 77 -5.51 8.29 -0.70
N GLU A 78 -5.24 7.05 -0.31
CA GLU A 78 -4.64 6.70 0.97
C GLU A 78 -3.24 6.11 0.75
N VAL A 79 -2.28 6.44 1.60
CA VAL A 79 -0.94 5.87 1.57
C VAL A 79 -0.75 5.02 2.82
N LEU A 80 -0.47 3.73 2.65
CA LEU A 80 -0.23 2.79 3.74
C LEU A 80 1.22 2.34 3.74
N MET A 81 1.93 2.63 4.83
CA MET A 81 3.31 2.24 5.06
C MET A 81 3.32 0.95 5.90
N VAL A 82 3.74 -0.17 5.33
CA VAL A 82 3.80 -1.48 6.00
C VAL A 82 5.25 -1.82 6.31
N ALA A 83 5.58 -1.88 7.60
CA ALA A 83 6.88 -2.36 8.05
C ALA A 83 6.95 -3.89 7.90
N VAL A 84 7.97 -4.40 7.21
CA VAL A 84 8.18 -5.84 6.98
C VAL A 84 9.39 -6.33 7.76
N GLY A 85 9.21 -7.41 8.53
CA GLY A 85 10.31 -8.03 9.28
C GLY A 85 10.76 -7.27 10.53
N GLU A 86 9.97 -6.30 10.98
CA GLU A 86 10.25 -5.47 12.15
C GLU A 86 9.40 -5.90 13.35
N ASP A 87 9.93 -5.82 14.56
CA ASP A 87 9.13 -5.89 15.78
C ASP A 87 8.40 -4.55 16.04
N GLU A 88 7.39 -4.56 16.92
CA GLU A 88 6.57 -3.37 17.22
C GLU A 88 7.43 -2.17 17.64
N GLY A 89 8.52 -2.41 18.39
CA GLY A 89 9.41 -1.35 18.86
C GLY A 89 10.29 -0.72 17.77
N SER A 90 10.54 -1.44 16.67
CA SER A 90 11.37 -0.98 15.56
C SER A 90 10.56 -0.12 14.58
N ALA A 91 9.27 -0.43 14.40
CA ALA A 91 8.33 0.39 13.63
C ALA A 91 8.09 1.76 14.30
N GLU A 92 7.94 1.81 15.63
CA GLU A 92 7.69 3.05 16.37
C GLU A 92 8.86 4.05 16.29
N LYS A 93 10.11 3.55 16.29
CA LYS A 93 11.31 4.38 16.13
C LYS A 93 11.35 5.12 14.81
N ILE A 94 10.71 4.58 13.77
CA ILE A 94 10.64 5.24 12.47
C ILE A 94 9.54 6.28 12.43
N LYS A 95 8.39 6.06 13.08
CA LYS A 95 7.36 7.12 13.21
C LYS A 95 7.98 8.43 13.70
N LYS A 96 8.77 8.38 14.78
CA LYS A 96 9.49 9.55 15.34
C LYS A 96 10.54 10.19 14.42
N LYS A 97 10.99 9.48 13.39
CA LYS A 97 12.00 9.94 12.44
C LYS A 97 11.40 10.45 11.13
N LEU A 98 10.11 10.17 10.91
CA LEU A 98 9.35 10.58 9.72
C LEU A 98 8.39 11.75 9.98
N GLU A 99 8.09 12.03 11.25
CA GLU A 99 7.53 13.31 11.72
C GLU A 99 8.56 14.44 11.66
#